data_AF-Q9VRL2-F1
#
_entry.id   AF-Q9VRL2-F1
#
_cell.length_a   1.000
_cell.length_b   1.000
_cell.length_c   1.000
_cell.angle_alpha   90.00
_cell.angle_beta   90.00
_cell.angle_gamma   90.00
#
_symmetry.space_group_name_H-M   'P 1'
#
loop_
_entity.id
_entity.type
_entity.pdbx_description
1 polymer ?
#
loop_
_entity_poly.entity_id
_entity_poly.type
_entity_poly.pdbx_seq_one_letter_code
_entity_poly.pdbx_strand_id
1 'polypeptide(L)'
;MESLYHQTNNVVKDIERDFQRLSQLSAQESLDVENGIQLKITQANANCDRLDVLLYKVPPSQRQSSKLRVDQLKYDLRHLQTSLQTARERRQRRMQEISEREQLLNHRFTANSAQPEETRLQLDYELQHHTQLGNAHRGVDDMIASGSGILESLISQRMTLGGAHKRIQAIGSTLGLSNHTMKLIERRLVEDRRIFIGGVVVTLLIIALIIYFLVL
;
A
#
# COMPACT_ATOMS: atom_id res chain seq x y z
N MET A 1 21.88 15.77 -5.94
CA MET A 1 20.67 14.92 -6.06
C MET A 1 20.82 13.68 -5.18
N GLU A 2 21.92 12.92 -5.34
CA GLU A 2 22.18 11.69 -4.57
C GLU A 2 22.06 11.87 -3.05
N SER A 3 22.63 12.95 -2.47
CA SER A 3 22.57 13.17 -1.02
C SER A 3 21.14 13.34 -0.50
N LEU A 4 20.31 14.12 -1.18
CA LEU A 4 18.91 14.33 -0.81
C LEU A 4 18.11 13.04 -0.98
N TYR A 5 18.39 12.25 -2.03
CA TYR A 5 17.76 10.95 -2.20
C TYR A 5 18.12 9.98 -1.07
N HIS A 6 19.40 9.88 -0.70
CA HIS A 6 19.84 9.05 0.41
C HIS A 6 19.26 9.52 1.75
N GLN A 7 19.19 10.83 1.98
CA GLN A 7 18.54 11.39 3.17
C GLN A 7 17.06 11.01 3.22
N THR A 8 16.30 11.19 2.14
CA THR A 8 14.88 10.82 2.12
C THR A 8 14.69 9.32 2.28
N ASN A 9 15.54 8.49 1.66
CA ASN A 9 15.48 7.04 1.82
C ASN A 9 15.77 6.60 3.28
N ASN A 10 16.68 7.29 3.97
CA ASN A 10 16.93 7.04 5.39
C ASN A 10 15.73 7.46 6.25
N VAL A 11 15.11 8.60 5.95
CA VAL A 11 13.87 9.04 6.63
C VAL A 11 12.75 8.02 6.43
N VAL A 12 12.59 7.46 5.23
CA VAL A 12 11.61 6.40 4.96
C VAL A 12 11.88 5.14 5.79
N LYS A 13 13.14 4.68 5.85
CA LYS A 13 13.51 3.54 6.72
C LYS A 13 13.27 3.81 8.19
N ASP A 14 13.51 5.03 8.65
CA ASP A 14 13.23 5.42 10.04
C ASP A 14 11.73 5.47 10.32
N ILE A 15 10.90 5.90 9.35
CA ILE A 15 9.44 5.82 9.45
C ILE A 15 8.98 4.36 9.55
N GLU A 16 9.53 3.45 8.74
CA GLU A 16 9.19 2.02 8.80
C GLU A 16 9.53 1.40 10.17
N ARG A 17 10.69 1.78 10.75
CA ARG A 17 11.09 1.36 12.10
C ARG A 17 10.15 1.90 13.17
N ASP A 18 9.79 3.19 13.08
CA ASP A 18 8.84 3.80 14.01
C ASP A 18 7.46 3.14 13.89
N PHE A 19 7.05 2.73 12.68
CA PHE A 19 5.80 2.01 12.46
C PHE A 19 5.81 0.61 13.06
N GLN A 20 6.94 -0.11 13.00
CA GLN A 20 7.11 -1.38 13.70
C GLN A 20 7.06 -1.19 15.22
N ARG A 21 7.69 -0.13 15.74
CA ARG A 21 7.63 0.23 17.16
C ARG A 21 6.21 0.56 17.59
N LEU A 22 5.44 1.29 16.78
CA LEU A 22 4.04 1.64 17.06
C LEU A 22 3.18 0.41 17.39
N SER A 23 3.47 -0.75 16.80
CA SER A 23 2.72 -1.99 17.08
C SER A 23 2.96 -2.57 18.48
N GLN A 24 4.03 -2.18 19.17
CA GLN A 24 4.45 -2.73 20.47
C GLN A 24 4.19 -1.79 21.65
N LEU A 25 3.87 -0.52 21.38
CA LEU A 25 3.83 0.53 22.40
C LEU A 25 2.42 0.73 22.99
N SER A 26 2.39 1.33 24.18
CA SER A 26 1.17 1.66 24.92
C SER A 26 0.35 2.77 24.24
N ALA A 27 -0.92 2.94 24.62
CA ALA A 27 -1.86 3.85 23.96
C ALA A 27 -1.41 5.33 23.95
N GLN A 28 -0.71 5.79 24.98
CA GLN A 28 -0.21 7.17 25.07
C GLN A 28 1.01 7.39 24.18
N GLU A 29 2.00 6.50 24.27
CA GLU A 29 3.19 6.56 23.43
C GLU A 29 2.86 6.36 21.95
N SER A 30 1.80 5.60 21.65
CA SER A 30 1.26 5.42 20.29
C SER A 30 0.90 6.76 19.64
N LEU A 31 0.30 7.70 20.39
CA LEU A 31 -0.08 9.02 19.84
C LEU A 31 1.15 9.87 19.52
N ASP A 32 2.14 9.90 20.41
CA ASP A 32 3.37 10.68 20.21
C ASP A 32 4.17 10.14 19.02
N VAL A 33 4.29 8.82 18.90
CA VAL A 33 4.94 8.15 17.76
C VAL A 33 4.16 8.39 16.47
N GLU A 34 2.82 8.31 16.47
CA GLU A 34 1.99 8.64 15.30
C GLU A 34 2.18 10.09 14.82
N ASN A 35 2.25 11.04 15.76
CA ASN A 35 2.51 12.44 15.45
C ASN A 35 3.93 12.63 14.90
N GLY A 36 4.92 11.96 15.48
CA GLY A 36 6.29 11.94 14.98
C GLY A 36 6.40 11.37 13.57
N ILE A 37 5.74 10.24 13.29
CA ILE A 37 5.67 9.62 11.96
C ILE A 37 5.02 10.58 10.96
N GLN A 38 3.92 11.24 11.33
CA GLN A 38 3.24 12.21 10.45
C GLN A 38 4.17 13.38 10.07
N LEU A 39 4.90 13.94 11.03
CA LEU A 39 5.86 15.01 10.77
C LEU A 39 6.99 14.53 9.84
N LYS A 40 7.54 13.34 10.07
CA LYS A 40 8.56 12.72 9.20
C LYS A 40 8.03 12.48 7.78
N ILE A 41 6.79 12.02 7.63
CA ILE A 41 6.14 11.82 6.32
C ILE A 41 5.99 13.17 5.59
N THR A 42 5.53 14.22 6.28
CA THR A 42 5.41 15.56 5.69
C THR A 42 6.77 16.11 5.26
N GLN A 43 7.81 15.92 6.07
CA GLN A 43 9.19 16.30 5.72
C GLN A 43 9.71 15.51 4.51
N ALA A 44 9.46 14.20 4.45
CA ALA A 44 9.86 13.36 3.33
C ALA A 44 9.13 13.75 2.03
N ASN A 45 7.83 14.09 2.11
CA ASN A 45 7.08 14.62 0.97
C ASN A 45 7.66 15.94 0.46
N ALA A 46 7.96 16.89 1.35
CA ALA A 46 8.60 18.15 0.97
C ALA A 46 9.99 17.93 0.32
N ASN A 47 10.76 16.94 0.78
CA ASN A 47 12.02 16.56 0.15
C ASN A 47 11.81 15.92 -1.23
N CYS A 48 10.74 15.15 -1.44
CA CYS A 48 10.36 14.60 -2.73
C CYS A 48 9.97 15.71 -3.74
N ASP A 49 9.23 16.72 -3.32
CA ASP A 49 8.92 17.88 -4.17
C ASP A 49 10.19 18.63 -4.59
N ARG A 50 11.15 18.74 -3.67
CA ARG A 50 12.47 19.31 -3.98
C ARG A 50 13.28 18.41 -4.93
N LEU A 51 13.18 17.09 -4.80
CA LEU A 51 13.79 16.13 -5.73
C LEU A 51 13.20 16.24 -7.14
N ASP A 52 11.91 16.52 -7.28
CA ASP A 52 11.28 16.77 -8.59
C ASP A 52 11.84 18.02 -9.26
N VAL A 53 12.01 19.11 -8.51
CA VAL A 53 12.61 20.35 -9.04
C VAL A 53 14.06 20.08 -9.48
N LEU A 54 14.81 19.28 -8.71
CA LEU A 54 16.17 18.90 -9.05
C LEU A 54 16.23 17.96 -10.27
N LEU A 55 15.22 17.13 -10.51
CA LEU A 55 15.14 16.22 -11.66
C LEU A 55 15.18 16.97 -12.99
N TYR A 56 14.60 18.17 -13.06
CA TYR A 56 14.68 19.03 -14.24
C TYR A 56 16.11 19.51 -14.54
N LYS A 57 16.98 19.59 -13.53
CA LYS A 57 18.39 20.00 -13.66
C LYS A 57 19.34 18.85 -14.02
N VAL A 58 18.86 17.60 -13.99
CA VAL A 58 19.68 16.40 -14.31
C VAL A 58 19.78 16.22 -15.82
N PRO A 59 20.95 15.79 -16.35
CA PRO A 59 21.12 15.45 -17.76
C PRO A 59 20.10 14.40 -18.23
N PRO A 60 19.64 14.47 -19.50
CA PRO A 60 18.53 13.65 -20.00
C PRO A 60 18.81 12.13 -19.92
N SER A 61 20.08 11.71 -20.00
CA SER A 61 20.48 10.30 -19.91
C SER A 61 20.18 9.66 -18.55
N GLN A 62 20.35 10.39 -17.45
CA GLN A 62 20.11 9.90 -16.09
C GLN A 62 18.73 10.28 -15.55
N ARG A 63 18.03 11.20 -16.23
CA ARG A 63 16.72 11.72 -15.82
C ARG A 63 15.68 10.61 -15.71
N GLN A 64 15.63 9.67 -16.65
CA GLN A 64 14.65 8.57 -16.60
C GLN A 64 14.86 7.65 -15.37
N SER A 65 16.10 7.26 -15.09
CA SER A 65 16.43 6.42 -13.92
C SER A 65 16.14 7.14 -12.61
N SER A 66 16.54 8.42 -12.52
CA SER A 66 16.28 9.25 -11.34
C SER A 66 14.78 9.49 -11.13
N LYS A 67 14.02 9.68 -12.23
CA LYS A 67 12.56 9.82 -12.19
C LYS A 67 11.89 8.58 -11.62
N LEU A 68 12.26 7.39 -12.11
CA LEU A 68 11.72 6.12 -11.62
C LEU A 68 11.97 5.95 -10.11
N ARG A 69 13.17 6.30 -9.63
CA ARG A 69 13.51 6.24 -8.20
C ARG A 69 12.69 7.21 -7.35
N VAL A 70 12.44 8.43 -7.84
CA VAL A 70 11.60 9.42 -7.16
C VAL A 70 10.13 9.01 -7.17
N ASP A 71 9.64 8.47 -8.29
CA ASP A 71 8.26 7.97 -8.41
C ASP A 71 8.01 6.78 -7.46
N GLN A 72 8.98 5.88 -7.32
CA GLN A 72 8.92 4.79 -6.34
C GLN A 72 8.88 5.31 -4.90
N LEU A 73 9.75 6.27 -4.56
CA LEU A 73 9.77 6.89 -3.24
C LEU A 73 8.44 7.58 -2.89
N LYS A 74 7.81 8.25 -3.87
CA LYS A 74 6.48 8.84 -3.72
C LYS A 74 5.39 7.78 -3.50
N TYR A 75 5.48 6.65 -4.19
CA TYR A 75 4.57 5.53 -3.97
C TYR A 75 4.68 4.99 -2.54
N ASP A 76 5.91 4.78 -2.07
CA ASP A 76 6.18 4.29 -0.71
C ASP A 76 5.65 5.27 0.35
N LEU A 77 5.83 6.58 0.16
CA LEU A 77 5.29 7.61 1.06
C LEU A 77 3.75 7.62 1.10
N ARG A 78 3.09 7.45 -0.05
CA ARG A 78 1.63 7.33 -0.10
C ARG A 78 1.15 6.08 0.63
N HIS A 79 1.85 4.97 0.44
CA HIS A 79 1.54 3.72 1.13
C HIS A 79 1.71 3.85 2.65
N LEU A 80 2.79 4.47 3.12
CA LEU A 80 3.04 4.74 4.54
C LEU A 80 1.98 5.68 5.14
N GLN A 81 1.55 6.70 4.38
CA GLN A 81 0.49 7.60 4.82
C GLN A 81 -0.86 6.88 5.00
N THR A 82 -1.24 6.02 4.05
CA THR A 82 -2.45 5.18 4.19
C THR A 82 -2.32 4.23 5.37
N SER A 83 -1.15 3.61 5.56
CA SER A 83 -0.88 2.69 6.67
C SER A 83 -1.00 3.38 8.04
N LEU A 84 -0.51 4.62 8.15
CA LEU A 84 -0.67 5.45 9.35
C LEU A 84 -2.14 5.79 9.62
N GLN A 85 -2.89 6.15 8.59
CA GLN A 85 -4.32 6.46 8.73
C GLN A 85 -5.11 5.25 9.24
N THR A 86 -4.84 4.06 8.70
CA THR A 86 -5.45 2.81 9.20
C THR A 86 -5.04 2.50 10.63
N ALA A 87 -3.79 2.76 11.02
CA ALA A 87 -3.34 2.59 12.41
C ALA A 87 -4.09 3.53 13.38
N ARG A 88 -4.28 4.80 12.99
CA ARG A 88 -5.05 5.79 13.75
C ARG A 88 -6.51 5.40 13.89
N GLU A 89 -7.15 4.97 12.81
CA GLU A 89 -8.55 4.51 12.84
C GLU A 89 -8.72 3.31 13.77
N ARG A 90 -7.79 2.34 13.73
CA ARG A 90 -7.79 1.20 14.67
C ARG A 90 -7.66 1.66 16.12
N ARG A 91 -6.80 2.64 16.41
CA ARG A 91 -6.64 3.21 17.75
C ARG A 91 -7.91 3.93 18.21
N GLN A 92 -8.51 4.74 17.34
CA GLN A 92 -9.74 5.48 17.65
C GLN A 92 -10.92 4.54 17.92
N ARG A 93 -11.09 3.48 17.12
CA ARG A 93 -12.12 2.45 17.35
C ARG A 93 -11.95 1.78 18.72
N ARG A 94 -10.72 1.38 19.07
CA ARG A 94 -10.44 0.82 20.42
C ARG A 94 -10.77 1.81 21.53
N MET A 95 -10.46 3.10 21.36
CA MET A 95 -10.82 4.11 22.36
C MET A 95 -12.33 4.29 22.48
N GLN A 96 -13.06 4.25 21.36
CA GLN A 96 -14.52 4.30 21.33
C GLN A 96 -15.12 3.10 22.06
N GLU A 97 -14.69 1.87 21.75
CA GLU A 97 -15.13 0.64 22.41
C GLU A 97 -14.89 0.68 23.93
N ILE A 98 -13.74 1.20 24.38
CA ILE A 98 -13.45 1.36 25.81
C ILE A 98 -14.37 2.40 26.44
N SER A 99 -14.56 3.56 25.79
CA SER A 99 -15.43 4.61 26.30
C SER A 99 -16.90 4.19 26.37
N GLU A 100 -17.39 3.45 25.37
CA GLU A 100 -18.73 2.87 25.34
C GLU A 100 -18.88 1.83 26.45
N ARG A 101 -17.87 0.97 26.63
CA ARG A 101 -17.83 -0.01 27.73
C ARG A 101 -17.88 0.68 29.10
N GLU A 102 -17.14 1.77 29.28
CA GLU A 102 -17.17 2.56 30.51
C GLU A 102 -18.52 3.25 30.73
N GLN A 103 -19.15 3.76 29.67
CA GLN A 103 -20.51 4.32 29.74
C GLN A 103 -21.55 3.28 30.15
N LEU A 104 -21.47 2.06 29.60
CA LEU A 104 -22.33 0.95 29.98
C LEU A 104 -22.10 0.51 31.44
N LEU A 105 -20.85 0.51 31.91
CA LEU A 105 -20.52 0.16 33.30
C LEU A 105 -20.98 1.25 34.28
N ASN A 106 -20.86 2.52 33.90
CA ASN A 106 -21.33 3.67 34.67
C ASN A 106 -22.84 3.89 34.59
N HIS A 107 -23.54 3.20 33.70
CA HIS A 107 -24.99 3.06 33.78
C HIS A 107 -25.31 2.27 35.05
N ARG A 108 -25.35 2.99 36.18
CA ARG A 108 -25.73 2.47 37.48
C ARG A 108 -27.08 1.80 37.34
N PHE A 109 -27.11 0.48 37.42
CA PHE A 109 -28.33 -0.28 37.64
C PHE A 109 -28.98 0.24 38.93
N THR A 110 -29.98 1.11 38.79
CA THR A 110 -30.87 1.43 39.90
C THR A 110 -31.81 0.24 40.06
N ALA A 111 -31.33 -0.80 40.75
CA ALA A 111 -32.21 -1.88 41.20
C ALA A 111 -33.22 -1.26 42.16
N ASN A 112 -34.46 -1.13 41.68
CA ASN A 112 -35.71 -0.82 42.38
C ASN A 112 -35.64 -1.07 43.90
N SER A 113 -35.08 -0.13 44.64
CA SER A 113 -35.03 -0.22 46.09
C SER A 113 -36.08 0.73 46.65
N ALA A 114 -37.16 0.10 47.14
CA ALA A 114 -38.10 0.63 48.13
C ALA A 114 -39.43 1.29 47.68
N GLN A 115 -40.05 0.89 46.56
CA GLN A 115 -41.53 0.85 46.53
C GLN A 115 -42.11 -0.02 45.40
N PRO A 116 -42.56 -1.25 45.72
CA PRO A 116 -43.55 -2.00 44.92
C PRO A 116 -44.94 -1.43 45.30
N GLU A 117 -45.80 -1.00 44.38
CA GLU A 117 -46.76 -1.93 43.77
C GLU A 117 -47.49 -1.36 42.53
N GLU A 118 -47.44 -0.06 42.16
CA GLU A 118 -48.43 0.43 41.15
C GLU A 118 -47.92 1.30 40.00
N THR A 119 -46.61 1.47 39.75
CA THR A 119 -46.19 2.42 38.67
C THR A 119 -44.93 2.04 37.88
N ARG A 120 -44.79 0.77 37.45
CA ARG A 120 -43.62 0.36 36.62
C ARG A 120 -43.89 -0.33 35.29
N LEU A 121 -45.11 -0.75 34.98
CA LEU A 121 -45.40 -1.36 33.67
C LEU A 121 -45.73 -0.36 32.56
N GLN A 122 -45.91 0.94 32.85
CA GLN A 122 -46.28 1.94 31.83
C GLN A 122 -45.26 3.08 31.63
N LEU A 123 -44.49 3.47 32.65
CA LEU A 123 -43.57 4.62 32.51
C LEU A 123 -42.27 4.30 31.76
N ASP A 124 -41.83 3.03 31.80
CA ASP A 124 -40.55 2.64 31.19
C ASP A 124 -40.70 2.29 29.71
N TYR A 125 -41.88 1.90 29.23
CA TYR A 125 -42.08 1.50 27.83
C TYR A 125 -41.81 2.69 26.89
N GLU A 126 -42.42 3.87 27.09
CA GLU A 126 -42.23 4.99 26.15
C GLU A 126 -40.81 5.57 26.15
N LEU A 127 -40.16 5.69 27.33
CA LEU A 127 -38.79 6.18 27.43
C LEU A 127 -37.78 5.14 26.90
N GLN A 128 -38.02 3.86 27.19
CA GLN A 128 -37.26 2.76 26.62
C GLN A 128 -37.45 2.68 25.11
N HIS A 129 -38.67 2.87 24.58
CA HIS A 129 -38.92 2.95 23.15
C HIS A 129 -38.22 4.13 22.51
N HIS A 130 -38.23 5.31 23.11
CA HIS A 130 -37.51 6.45 22.55
C HIS A 130 -35.99 6.20 22.50
N THR A 131 -35.43 5.60 23.55
CA THR A 131 -34.00 5.25 23.60
C THR A 131 -33.66 4.13 22.61
N GLN A 132 -34.50 3.09 22.53
CA GLN A 132 -34.36 1.99 21.56
C GLN A 132 -34.52 2.48 20.12
N LEU A 133 -35.47 3.38 19.85
CA LEU A 133 -35.65 4.01 18.54
C LEU A 133 -34.45 4.89 18.19
N GLY A 134 -33.91 5.65 19.15
CA GLY A 134 -32.69 6.44 18.94
C GLY A 134 -31.46 5.57 18.69
N ASN A 135 -31.35 4.42 19.34
CA ASN A 135 -30.26 3.46 19.10
C ASN A 135 -30.46 2.69 17.78
N ALA A 136 -31.70 2.33 17.44
CA ALA A 136 -32.04 1.70 16.17
C ALA A 136 -31.81 2.66 15.00
N HIS A 137 -32.16 3.94 15.13
CA HIS A 137 -31.90 4.97 14.14
C HIS A 137 -30.40 5.13 13.92
N ARG A 138 -29.61 5.25 15.00
CA ARG A 138 -28.14 5.30 14.92
C ARG A 138 -27.55 4.03 14.27
N GLY A 139 -28.04 2.84 14.63
CA GLY A 139 -27.59 1.59 14.01
C GLY A 139 -27.96 1.47 12.52
N VAL A 140 -29.14 1.97 12.13
CA VAL A 140 -29.55 2.07 10.73
C VAL A 140 -28.70 3.10 9.99
N ASP A 141 -28.41 4.26 10.59
CA ASP A 141 -27.54 5.29 10.01
C ASP A 141 -26.11 4.76 9.80
N ASP A 142 -25.55 4.04 10.79
CA ASP A 142 -24.24 3.40 10.68
C ASP A 142 -24.23 2.33 9.59
N MET A 143 -25.31 1.55 9.48
CA MET A 143 -25.48 0.56 8.41
C MET A 143 -25.61 1.22 7.04
N ILE A 144 -26.32 2.35 6.93
CA ILE A 144 -26.45 3.12 5.69
C ILE A 144 -25.09 3.74 5.31
N ALA A 145 -24.38 4.33 6.27
CA ALA A 145 -23.06 4.90 6.06
C ALA A 145 -22.07 3.81 5.62
N SER A 146 -22.02 2.69 6.33
CA SER A 146 -21.21 1.53 5.94
C SER A 146 -21.63 0.97 4.57
N GLY A 147 -22.93 0.86 4.30
CA GLY A 147 -23.48 0.39 3.03
C GLY A 147 -23.07 1.28 1.85
N SER A 148 -23.15 2.60 2.01
CA SER A 148 -22.68 3.56 1.00
C SER A 148 -21.17 3.48 0.78
N GLY A 149 -20.38 3.28 1.84
CA GLY A 149 -18.93 3.10 1.75
C GLY A 149 -18.54 1.83 1.01
N ILE A 150 -19.26 0.73 1.26
CA ILE A 150 -19.08 -0.54 0.53
C ILE A 150 -19.47 -0.35 -0.94
N LEU A 151 -20.59 0.32 -1.23
CA LEU A 151 -21.02 0.56 -2.61
C LEU A 151 -20.00 1.42 -3.37
N GLU A 152 -19.50 2.51 -2.78
CA GLU A 152 -18.44 3.34 -3.36
C GLU A 152 -17.15 2.54 -3.57
N SER A 153 -16.78 1.69 -2.61
CA SER A 153 -15.64 0.77 -2.77
C SER A 153 -15.86 -0.19 -3.95
N LEU A 154 -17.05 -0.76 -4.12
CA LEU A 154 -17.37 -1.63 -5.26
C LEU A 154 -17.37 -0.88 -6.60
N ILE A 155 -17.86 0.37 -6.63
CA ILE A 155 -17.83 1.22 -7.83
C ILE A 155 -16.38 1.53 -8.22
N SER A 156 -15.56 1.95 -7.25
CA SER A 156 -14.13 2.23 -7.48
C SER A 156 -13.38 0.95 -7.90
N GLN A 157 -13.64 -0.20 -7.28
CA GLN A 157 -13.10 -1.49 -7.69
C GLN A 157 -13.51 -1.85 -9.11
N ARG A 158 -14.78 -1.67 -9.50
CA ARG A 158 -15.23 -1.87 -10.89
C ARG A 158 -14.52 -0.94 -11.87
N MET A 159 -14.28 0.32 -11.52
CA MET A 159 -13.51 1.24 -12.36
C MET A 159 -12.04 0.78 -12.50
N THR A 160 -11.41 0.34 -11.42
CA THR A 160 -10.03 -0.19 -11.46
C THR A 160 -9.94 -1.50 -12.24
N LEU A 161 -10.90 -2.43 -12.07
CA LEU A 161 -10.97 -3.67 -12.84
C LEU A 161 -11.25 -3.40 -14.31
N GLY A 162 -12.13 -2.46 -14.65
CA GLY A 162 -12.35 -2.01 -16.02
C GLY A 162 -11.08 -1.43 -16.64
N GLY A 163 -10.33 -0.63 -15.88
CA GLY A 163 -9.02 -0.12 -16.28
C GLY A 163 -7.97 -1.22 -16.44
N ALA A 164 -7.92 -2.18 -15.51
CA ALA A 164 -7.03 -3.33 -15.55
C ALA A 164 -7.35 -4.25 -16.73
N HIS A 165 -8.63 -4.53 -17.01
CA HIS A 165 -9.06 -5.30 -18.17
C HIS A 165 -8.64 -4.61 -19.47
N LYS A 166 -8.84 -3.29 -19.60
CA LYS A 166 -8.36 -2.52 -20.76
C LYS A 166 -6.84 -2.59 -20.91
N ARG A 167 -6.09 -2.51 -19.80
CA ARG A 167 -4.62 -2.64 -19.79
C ARG A 167 -4.17 -4.06 -20.15
N ILE A 168 -4.79 -5.10 -19.59
CA ILE A 168 -4.51 -6.50 -19.90
C ILE A 168 -4.86 -6.78 -21.37
N GLN A 169 -5.97 -6.26 -21.89
CA GLN A 169 -6.33 -6.38 -23.30
C GLN A 169 -5.32 -5.66 -24.20
N ALA A 170 -4.83 -4.49 -23.80
CA ALA A 170 -3.75 -3.78 -24.50
C ALA A 170 -2.41 -4.52 -24.42
N ILE A 171 -2.08 -5.12 -23.28
CA ILE A 171 -0.90 -5.97 -23.12
C ILE A 171 -1.05 -7.24 -23.98
N GLY A 172 -2.22 -7.88 -23.99
CA GLY A 172 -2.50 -9.04 -24.83
C GLY A 172 -2.42 -8.71 -26.32
N SER A 173 -2.96 -7.57 -26.76
CA SER A 173 -2.86 -7.14 -28.16
C SER A 173 -1.44 -6.72 -28.54
N THR A 174 -0.67 -6.12 -27.63
CA THR A 174 0.74 -5.74 -27.87
C THR A 174 1.70 -6.94 -27.78
N LEU A 175 1.46 -7.90 -26.89
CA LEU A 175 2.14 -9.19 -26.86
C LEU A 175 1.81 -10.01 -28.12
N GLY A 176 0.58 -9.93 -28.64
CA GLY A 176 0.20 -10.50 -29.93
C GLY A 176 0.91 -9.84 -31.12
N LEU A 177 1.11 -8.52 -31.09
CA LEU A 177 1.90 -7.80 -32.09
C LEU A 177 3.41 -8.03 -31.94
N SER A 178 3.84 -8.56 -30.79
CA SER A 178 5.23 -8.91 -30.50
C SER A 178 5.72 -10.15 -31.27
N ASN A 179 5.07 -10.54 -32.38
CA ASN A 179 5.66 -11.48 -33.32
C ASN A 179 7.03 -10.97 -33.81
N HIS A 180 7.22 -9.65 -33.96
CA HIS A 180 8.53 -9.09 -34.31
C HIS A 180 9.55 -9.24 -33.17
N THR A 181 9.22 -8.88 -31.92
CA THR A 181 10.18 -9.02 -30.81
C THR A 181 10.45 -10.49 -30.47
N MET A 182 9.45 -11.36 -30.56
CA MET A 182 9.62 -12.83 -30.44
C MET A 182 10.59 -13.33 -31.51
N LYS A 183 10.41 -12.91 -32.77
CA LYS A 183 11.35 -13.21 -33.86
C LYS A 183 12.73 -12.62 -33.64
N LEU A 184 12.86 -11.44 -33.03
CA LEU A 184 14.17 -10.85 -32.71
C LEU A 184 14.90 -11.66 -31.61
N ILE A 185 14.19 -12.15 -30.60
CA ILE A 185 14.76 -13.01 -29.55
C ILE A 185 15.17 -14.35 -30.16
N GLU A 186 14.30 -14.97 -30.96
CA GLU A 186 14.59 -16.24 -31.65
C GLU A 186 15.80 -16.09 -32.60
N ARG A 187 15.88 -15.01 -33.38
CA ARG A 187 17.03 -14.73 -34.27
C ARG A 187 18.33 -14.59 -33.50
N ARG A 188 18.35 -13.90 -32.35
CA ARG A 188 19.57 -13.77 -31.53
C ARG A 188 20.04 -15.12 -31.00
N LEU A 189 19.11 -15.97 -30.54
CA LEU A 189 19.44 -17.32 -30.10
C LEU A 189 19.97 -18.20 -31.25
N VAL A 190 19.44 -18.04 -32.45
CA VAL A 190 19.93 -18.74 -33.65
C VAL A 190 21.31 -18.22 -34.09
N GLU A 191 21.54 -16.91 -34.05
CA GLU A 191 22.85 -16.31 -34.37
C GLU A 191 23.92 -16.75 -33.37
N ASP A 192 23.64 -16.70 -32.07
CA ASP A 192 24.56 -17.15 -31.02
C ASP A 192 24.90 -18.65 -31.18
N ARG A 193 23.89 -19.48 -31.47
CA ARG A 193 24.09 -20.90 -31.78
C ARG A 193 25.00 -21.12 -33.00
N ARG A 194 24.89 -20.28 -34.04
CA ARG A 194 25.77 -20.37 -35.23
C ARG A 194 27.21 -19.97 -34.91
N ILE A 195 27.42 -18.92 -34.12
CA ILE A 195 28.75 -18.47 -33.68
C ILE A 195 29.41 -19.55 -32.81
N PHE A 196 28.64 -20.16 -31.89
CA PHE A 196 29.10 -21.26 -31.05
C PHE A 196 29.59 -22.45 -31.89
N ILE A 197 28.78 -22.90 -32.86
CA ILE A 197 29.15 -24.00 -33.77
C ILE A 197 30.39 -23.63 -34.60
N GLY A 198 30.48 -22.40 -35.09
CA GLY A 198 31.65 -21.90 -35.80
C GLY A 198 32.94 -21.97 -34.96
N GLY A 199 32.86 -21.54 -33.69
CA GLY A 199 33.98 -21.64 -32.74
C GLY A 199 34.41 -23.09 -32.50
N VAL A 200 33.46 -24.01 -32.33
CA VAL A 200 33.76 -25.44 -32.17
C VAL A 200 34.49 -26.00 -33.40
N VAL A 201 34.04 -25.67 -34.62
CA VAL A 201 34.71 -26.14 -35.85
C VAL A 201 36.12 -25.59 -35.99
N VAL A 202 36.33 -24.30 -35.71
CA VAL A 202 37.66 -23.67 -35.78
C VAL A 202 38.63 -24.31 -34.77
N THR A 203 38.18 -24.55 -33.54
CA THR A 203 39.03 -25.22 -32.53
C THR A 203 39.39 -26.65 -32.92
N LEU A 204 38.45 -27.42 -33.48
CA LEU A 204 38.73 -28.77 -33.99
C LEU A 204 39.72 -28.77 -35.17
N LEU A 205 39.61 -27.79 -36.09
CA LEU A 205 40.56 -27.66 -37.20
C LEU A 205 41.98 -27.35 -36.72
N ILE A 206 42.13 -26.46 -35.73
CA ILE A 206 43.45 -26.15 -35.16
C ILE A 206 44.06 -27.39 -34.50
N ILE A 207 43.28 -28.15 -33.73
CA ILE A 207 43.74 -29.40 -33.10
C ILE A 207 44.13 -30.43 -34.17
N ALA A 208 43.33 -30.61 -35.20
CA ALA A 208 43.63 -31.53 -36.29
C ALA A 208 44.91 -31.14 -37.05
N LEU A 209 45.15 -29.85 -37.27
CA LEU A 209 46.36 -29.35 -37.93
C LEU A 209 47.61 -29.57 -37.07
N ILE A 210 47.52 -29.34 -35.75
CA ILE A 210 48.62 -29.63 -34.82
C ILE A 210 48.94 -31.13 -34.80
N ILE A 211 47.93 -32.00 -34.76
CA ILE A 211 48.15 -33.45 -34.80
C ILE A 211 48.77 -33.86 -36.14
N TYR A 212 48.28 -33.32 -37.26
CA TYR A 212 48.84 -33.61 -38.58
C TYR A 212 50.31 -33.19 -38.69
N PHE A 213 50.67 -32.01 -38.18
CA PHE A 213 52.05 -31.51 -38.19
C PHE A 213 52.96 -32.19 -37.16
N LEU A 214 52.42 -32.73 -36.07
CA LEU A 214 53.18 -33.45 -35.04
C LEU A 214 53.41 -34.93 -35.42
N VAL A 215 52.47 -35.53 -36.14
CA VAL A 215 52.52 -36.95 -36.56
C VAL A 215 53.30 -37.14 -37.86
N LEU A 216 53.33 -36.13 -38.75
CA LEU A 216 54.12 -36.13 -39.98
C LEU A 216 55.55 -35.65 -39.72
#